data_AF-A0A0L6W762-F1
#
_entry.id   AF-A0A0L6W762-F1
#
_cell.length_a   1.000
_cell.length_b   1.000
_cell.length_c   1.000
_cell.angle_alpha   90.00
_cell.angle_beta   90.00
_cell.angle_gamma   90.00
#
_symmetry.space_group_name_H-M   'P 1'
#
loop_
_entity.id
_entity.type
_entity.pdbx_description
1 polymer ?
#
loop_
_entity_poly.entity_id
_entity_poly.type
_entity_poly.pdbx_seq_one_letter_code
_entity_poly.pdbx_strand_id
1 'polypeptide(L)'
;LGNRLLQEEIDHDVEELKRRVGGNKTRFNGEQLGAFNEVMNSVDNNLGKMIFIHSAGGCGKIFVCNTFASAFQSNEDVALCVASSGIAALLLESGRTAHSMFKIPI
;
A
#
# COMPACT_ATOMS: atom_id res chain seq x y z
N LEU A 1 -26.06 1.03 -4.87
CA LEU A 1 -25.42 1.93 -3.88
C LEU A 1 -24.18 1.21 -3.36
N GLY A 2 -23.09 1.29 -4.13
CA GLY A 2 -21.81 0.64 -3.82
C GLY A 2 -21.04 1.45 -2.79
N ASN A 3 -20.22 0.78 -1.99
CA ASN A 3 -19.39 1.42 -0.97
C ASN A 3 -18.41 2.40 -1.66
N ARG A 4 -18.66 3.70 -1.53
CA ARG A 4 -17.86 4.78 -2.15
C ARG A 4 -16.36 4.65 -1.85
N LEU A 5 -16.02 4.12 -0.67
CA LEU A 5 -14.62 3.89 -0.28
C LEU A 5 -13.96 2.83 -1.14
N LEU A 6 -14.67 1.74 -1.46
CA LEU A 6 -14.14 0.70 -2.34
C LEU A 6 -14.01 1.21 -3.76
N GLN A 7 -14.95 2.06 -4.20
CA GLN A 7 -14.93 2.63 -5.55
C GLN A 7 -13.75 3.59 -5.74
N GLU A 8 -13.41 4.38 -4.73
CA GLU A 8 -12.22 5.25 -4.73
C GLU A 8 -10.89 4.48 -4.80
N GLU A 9 -10.86 3.21 -4.37
CA GLU A 9 -9.65 2.37 -4.39
C GLU A 9 -9.45 1.58 -5.68
N ILE A 10 -10.47 1.45 -6.52
CA ILE A 10 -10.42 0.67 -7.77
C ILE A 10 -10.52 1.53 -9.03
N ASP A 11 -10.82 2.82 -8.90
CA ASP A 11 -10.90 3.78 -10.00
C ASP A 11 -9.52 4.39 -10.32
N HIS A 12 -8.57 3.53 -10.69
CA HIS A 12 -7.20 3.90 -11.01
C HIS A 12 -6.81 3.44 -12.42
N ASP A 13 -5.89 4.18 -13.07
CA ASP A 13 -5.26 3.72 -14.31
C ASP A 13 -4.30 2.57 -14.00
N VAL A 14 -4.79 1.35 -14.24
CA VAL A 14 -4.07 0.10 -14.00
C VAL A 14 -2.71 0.06 -14.72
N GLU A 15 -2.62 0.58 -15.94
CA GLU A 15 -1.38 0.53 -16.72
C GLU A 15 -0.36 1.55 -16.22
N GLU A 16 -0.82 2.71 -15.73
CA GLU A 16 0.04 3.64 -14.99
C GLU A 16 0.56 3.03 -13.70
N LEU A 17 -0.30 2.37 -12.92
CA LEU A 17 0.11 1.71 -11.68
C LEU A 17 1.15 0.62 -11.93
N LYS A 18 0.96 -0.25 -12.94
CA LYS A 18 1.94 -1.28 -13.31
C LYS A 18 3.29 -0.68 -13.68
N ARG A 19 3.29 0.41 -14.46
CA ARG A 19 4.51 1.12 -14.86
C ARG A 19 5.22 1.70 -13.65
N ARG A 20 4.47 2.31 -12.72
CA ARG A 20 4.99 2.86 -11.46
C ARG A 20 5.60 1.77 -10.58
N VAL A 21 4.92 0.64 -10.42
CA VAL A 21 5.42 -0.52 -9.67
C VAL A 21 6.71 -1.04 -10.29
N GLY A 22 6.74 -1.24 -11.61
CA GLY A 22 7.94 -1.66 -12.34
C GLY A 22 9.11 -0.70 -12.12
N GLY A 23 8.89 0.60 -12.27
CA GLY A 23 9.91 1.63 -12.04
C GLY A 23 10.37 1.74 -10.58
N ASN A 24 9.49 1.50 -9.61
CA ASN A 24 9.85 1.53 -8.20
C ASN A 24 10.67 0.30 -7.80
N LYS A 25 10.31 -0.88 -8.32
CA LYS A 25 11.04 -2.14 -8.06
C LYS A 25 12.50 -2.09 -8.48
N THR A 26 12.84 -1.38 -9.57
CA THR A 26 14.25 -1.22 -10.00
C THR A 26 15.06 -0.34 -9.05
N ARG A 27 14.39 0.45 -8.20
CA ARG A 27 15.00 1.36 -7.22
C ARG A 27 15.07 0.76 -5.82
N PHE A 28 14.48 -0.40 -5.59
CA PHE A 28 14.57 -1.10 -4.31
C PHE A 28 15.99 -1.61 -4.07
N ASN A 29 16.42 -1.50 -2.81
CA ASN A 29 17.54 -2.30 -2.35
C ASN A 29 17.11 -3.77 -2.15
N GLY A 30 18.07 -4.67 -1.87
CA GLY A 30 17.80 -6.10 -1.74
C GLY A 30 16.77 -6.44 -0.66
N GLU A 31 16.80 -5.75 0.49
CA GLU A 31 15.86 -6.00 1.60
C GLU A 31 14.44 -5.55 1.25
N GLN A 32 14.30 -4.38 0.62
CA GLN A 32 13.01 -3.86 0.17
C GLN A 32 12.39 -4.76 -0.91
N LEU A 33 13.20 -5.24 -1.85
CA LEU A 33 12.74 -6.18 -2.88
C LEU A 33 12.35 -7.53 -2.26
N GLY A 34 13.10 -8.01 -1.27
CA GLY A 34 12.77 -9.22 -0.52
C GLY A 34 11.43 -9.10 0.21
N ALA A 35 11.24 -8.00 0.95
CA ALA A 35 9.96 -7.71 1.60
C ALA A 35 8.82 -7.57 0.59
N PHE A 36 9.09 -6.95 -0.56
CA PHE A 36 8.10 -6.81 -1.62
C PHE A 36 7.61 -8.17 -2.13
N ASN A 37 8.55 -9.05 -2.47
CA ASN A 37 8.23 -10.38 -2.98
C ASN A 37 7.49 -11.24 -1.95
N GLU A 38 7.86 -11.16 -0.67
CA GLU A 38 7.19 -11.92 0.41
C GLU A 38 5.73 -11.50 0.59
N VAL A 39 5.47 -10.18 0.56
CA VAL A 39 4.11 -9.63 0.65
C VAL A 39 3.28 -10.01 -0.57
N MET A 40 3.81 -9.82 -1.80
CA MET A 40 3.09 -10.19 -3.01
C MET A 40 2.79 -11.69 -3.05
N ASN A 41 3.74 -12.54 -2.68
CA ASN A 41 3.51 -13.98 -2.58
C ASN A 41 2.39 -14.33 -1.59
N SER A 42 2.27 -13.59 -0.47
CA SER A 42 1.15 -13.78 0.47
C SER A 42 -0.20 -13.39 -0.13
N VAL A 43 -0.25 -12.33 -0.93
CA VAL A 43 -1.47 -11.84 -1.57
C VAL A 43 -1.88 -12.78 -2.71
N ASP A 44 -0.97 -13.03 -3.66
CA ASP A 44 -1.21 -13.84 -4.85
C ASP A 44 -1.66 -15.28 -4.50
N ASN A 45 -1.16 -15.82 -3.38
CA ASN A 45 -1.51 -17.16 -2.90
C ASN A 45 -2.54 -17.17 -1.76
N ASN A 46 -3.16 -16.02 -1.44
CA ASN A 46 -4.18 -15.89 -0.39
C ASN A 46 -3.76 -16.50 0.97
N LEU A 47 -2.50 -16.33 1.37
CA LEU A 47 -1.95 -16.95 2.58
C LEU A 47 -2.41 -16.27 3.88
N GLY A 48 -3.02 -15.08 3.79
CA GLY A 48 -3.56 -14.36 4.95
C GLY A 48 -2.51 -13.94 5.98
N LYS A 49 -1.25 -13.73 5.58
CA LYS A 49 -0.17 -13.36 6.51
C LYS A 49 -0.34 -11.96 7.06
N MET A 50 0.03 -11.79 8.33
CA MET A 50 0.29 -10.49 8.94
C MET A 50 1.80 -10.22 8.88
N ILE A 51 2.20 -9.12 8.27
CA ILE A 51 3.61 -8.78 8.01
C ILE A 51 3.94 -7.45 8.67
N PHE A 52 5.09 -7.41 9.36
CA PHE A 52 5.62 -6.18 9.98
C PHE A 52 6.91 -5.77 9.29
N ILE A 53 6.95 -4.53 8.77
CA ILE A 53 8.14 -3.96 8.13
C ILE A 53 8.80 -2.99 9.13
N HIS A 54 9.96 -3.38 9.63
CA HIS A 54 10.75 -2.57 10.54
C HIS A 54 11.96 -1.97 9.82
N SER A 55 12.21 -0.67 10.05
CA SER A 55 13.43 -0.02 9.59
C SER A 55 13.72 1.22 10.42
N ALA A 56 14.93 1.77 10.32
CA ALA A 56 15.25 3.09 10.85
C ALA A 56 14.53 4.21 10.08
N GLY A 57 14.58 5.44 10.60
CA GLY A 57 14.15 6.63 9.86
C GLY A 57 14.94 6.79 8.56
N GLY A 58 14.29 7.25 7.50
CA GLY A 58 14.95 7.50 6.21
C GLY A 58 15.13 6.28 5.29
N CYS A 59 14.85 5.04 5.73
CA CYS A 59 15.01 3.84 4.88
C CYS A 59 13.87 3.61 3.87
N GLY A 60 13.10 4.64 3.52
CA GLY A 60 12.10 4.54 2.45
C GLY A 60 10.84 3.71 2.77
N LYS A 61 10.45 3.54 4.04
CA LYS A 61 9.21 2.79 4.41
C LYS A 61 7.98 3.27 3.64
N ILE A 62 7.81 4.60 3.54
CA ILE A 62 6.68 5.20 2.80
C ILE A 62 6.73 4.81 1.32
N PHE A 63 7.92 4.86 0.71
CA PHE A 63 8.11 4.48 -0.69
C PHE A 63 7.74 3.01 -0.94
N VAL A 64 8.12 2.12 -0.02
CA VAL A 64 7.76 0.70 -0.08
C VAL A 64 6.24 0.52 0.11
N CYS A 65 5.63 1.15 1.12
CA CYS A 65 4.19 1.08 1.37
C CYS A 65 3.34 1.57 0.19
N ASN A 66 3.70 2.71 -0.43
CA ASN A 66 2.99 3.22 -1.60
C ASN A 66 3.16 2.31 -2.83
N THR A 67 4.33 1.65 -2.95
CA THR A 67 4.55 0.67 -4.02
C THR A 67 3.70 -0.59 -3.82
N PHE A 68 3.46 -1.02 -2.57
CA PHE A 68 2.50 -2.09 -2.27
C PHE A 68 1.09 -1.72 -2.67
N ALA A 69 0.60 -0.56 -2.24
CA ALA A 69 -0.73 -0.09 -2.58
C ALA A 69 -0.92 -0.05 -4.11
N SER A 70 0.06 0.49 -4.82
CA SER A 70 0.08 0.51 -6.29
C SER A 70 0.03 -0.89 -6.89
N ALA A 71 0.77 -1.85 -6.34
CA ALA A 71 0.81 -3.21 -6.85
C ALA A 71 -0.54 -3.92 -6.68
N PHE A 72 -1.16 -3.79 -5.50
CA PHE A 72 -2.49 -4.34 -5.23
C PHE A 72 -3.54 -3.71 -6.14
N GLN A 73 -3.60 -2.37 -6.20
CA GLN A 73 -4.55 -1.66 -7.05
C GLN A 73 -4.32 -1.96 -8.55
N SER A 74 -3.08 -2.20 -8.98
CA SER A 74 -2.79 -2.61 -10.36
C SER A 74 -3.26 -4.02 -10.72
N ASN A 75 -3.52 -4.84 -9.70
CA ASN A 75 -4.16 -6.14 -9.81
C ASN A 75 -5.68 -6.05 -9.58
N GLU A 76 -6.24 -4.84 -9.51
CA GLU A 76 -7.65 -4.56 -9.18
C GLU A 76 -8.05 -5.02 -7.75
N ASP A 77 -7.06 -5.25 -6.88
CA ASP A 77 -7.27 -5.53 -5.46
C ASP A 77 -7.49 -4.23 -4.67
N VAL A 78 -8.23 -4.33 -3.56
CA VAL A 78 -8.49 -3.19 -2.66
C VAL A 78 -7.33 -3.02 -1.66
N ALA A 79 -6.76 -1.81 -1.60
CA ALA A 79 -5.67 -1.48 -0.67
C ALA A 79 -6.07 -0.40 0.34
N LEU A 80 -6.33 -0.78 1.60
CA LEU A 80 -6.65 0.21 2.65
C LEU A 80 -5.37 0.80 3.27
N CYS A 81 -4.96 1.98 2.81
CA CYS A 81 -3.80 2.69 3.36
C CYS A 81 -4.18 3.49 4.62
N VAL A 82 -3.78 2.97 5.79
CA VAL A 82 -4.15 3.56 7.09
C VAL A 82 -2.93 3.95 7.90
N ALA A 83 -2.98 5.14 8.50
CA ALA A 83 -1.96 5.65 9.40
C ALA A 83 -2.54 6.10 10.75
N SER A 84 -1.70 6.21 11.78
CA SER A 84 -2.13 6.69 13.11
C SER A 84 -2.22 8.23 13.18
N SER A 85 -1.35 8.95 12.47
CA SER A 85 -1.31 10.42 12.45
C SER A 85 -1.76 10.99 11.11
N GLY A 86 -2.27 12.23 11.15
CA GLY A 86 -2.66 12.94 9.93
C GLY A 86 -1.48 13.14 8.96
N ILE A 87 -0.29 13.47 9.48
CA ILE A 87 0.91 13.66 8.65
C ILE A 87 1.30 12.36 7.95
N ALA A 88 1.28 11.23 8.65
CA ALA A 88 1.59 9.95 8.05
C ALA A 88 0.54 9.53 7.00
N ALA A 89 -0.74 9.82 7.25
CA ALA A 89 -1.80 9.57 6.27
C ALA A 89 -1.59 10.37 4.97
N LEU A 90 -1.15 11.63 5.06
CA LEU A 90 -0.86 12.46 3.89
C LEU A 90 0.31 11.96 3.03
N LEU A 91 1.22 11.18 3.63
CA LEU A 91 2.39 10.63 2.93
C LEU A 91 2.08 9.30 2.23
N LEU A 92 1.02 8.62 2.66
CA LEU A 92 0.51 7.42 2.00
C LEU A 92 -0.41 7.82 0.85
N GLU A 93 -0.26 7.17 -0.30
CA GLU A 93 -1.21 7.35 -1.39
C GLU A 93 -2.58 6.81 -0.97
N SER A 94 -3.64 7.58 -1.24
CA SER A 94 -5.01 7.34 -0.73
C SER A 94 -5.09 7.21 0.80
N GLY A 95 -4.07 7.66 1.53
CA GLY A 95 -3.92 7.44 2.96
C GLY A 95 -4.97 8.14 3.82
N ARG A 96 -5.46 7.43 4.84
CA ARG A 96 -6.38 7.98 5.85
C ARG A 96 -5.92 7.66 7.26
N THR A 97 -6.40 8.43 8.24
CA THR A 97 -6.15 8.10 9.64
C THR A 97 -7.03 6.92 10.06
N ALA A 98 -6.56 6.12 11.02
CA ALA A 98 -7.36 5.02 11.58
C ALA A 98 -8.73 5.50 12.09
N HIS A 99 -8.77 6.66 12.75
CA HIS A 99 -9.99 7.31 13.21
C HIS A 99 -10.98 7.57 12.06
N SER A 100 -10.53 8.13 10.93
CA SER A 100 -11.42 8.48 9.83
C SER A 100 -11.82 7.28 8.97
N MET A 101 -10.92 6.31 8.77
CA MET A 101 -11.14 5.09 8.01
C MET A 101 -12.10 4.15 8.73
N PHE A 102 -11.82 3.85 10.00
CA PHE A 102 -12.56 2.86 10.78
C PHE A 102 -13.63 3.46 11.68
N LYS A 103 -13.85 4.78 11.62
CA LYS A 103 -14.82 5.50 12.46
C LYS A 103 -14.58 5.32 13.96
N ILE A 104 -13.31 5.25 14.35
CA ILE A 104 -12.90 5.16 15.76
C ILE A 104 -13.05 6.56 16.38
N PRO A 105 -13.75 6.71 17.52
CA PRO A 105 -13.83 7.98 18.25
C PRO A 105 -12.45 8.46 18.71
N ILE A 106 -12.26 9.79 18.76
CA ILE A 106 -11.08 10.43 19.35
C ILE A 106 -11.32 10.66 20.83
#